data_AF-A0A1M7SDM4-F1
#
_entry.id   AF-A0A1M7SDM4-F1
#
_cell.length_a   1.000
_cell.length_b   1.000
_cell.length_c   1.000
_cell.angle_alpha   90.00
_cell.angle_beta   90.00
_cell.angle_gamma   90.00
#
_symmetry.space_group_name_H-M   'P 1'
#
loop_
_entity.id
_entity.type
_entity.pdbx_description
1 polymer ?
#
loop_
_entity_poly.entity_id
_entity_poly.type
_entity_poly.pdbx_seq_one_letter_code
_entity_poly.pdbx_strand_id
1 'polypeptide(L)'
;MEKIREYLDEIDKMSEKFSKIDSKWKSIIYSKKDDEKFESLEDELEDFYFSAVKFVIETNEDFDKFNEDVSLILGKKAFVGLYKKMQSMIRIFRTMQDLSKKSDPAMFIMECFNKAILRRDPDFSKDEWQNYGFDSEQKMSAAISVISAIVWNHTHMEYCKKTAKKEFKMLTDLDDSCCAVYAEIFDRHFNELRMKMLMNDQEEILSNIQILVNVLTNEREQ
;
A
#
# COMPACT_ATOMS: atom_id res chain seq x y z
N MET A 1 -11.32 -25.99 14.92
CA MET A 1 -12.08 -25.62 16.14
C MET A 1 -11.16 -25.00 17.18
N GLU A 2 -10.03 -25.63 17.52
CA GLU A 2 -9.06 -25.10 18.49
C GLU A 2 -8.34 -23.82 17.99
N LYS A 3 -7.84 -23.81 16.75
CA LYS A 3 -7.29 -22.60 16.11
C LYS A 3 -8.27 -21.42 16.03
N ILE A 4 -9.56 -21.69 15.76
CA ILE A 4 -10.58 -20.64 15.64
C ILE A 4 -10.82 -19.97 17.01
N ARG A 5 -10.72 -20.72 18.12
CA ARG A 5 -10.79 -20.15 19.47
C ARG A 5 -9.56 -19.32 19.81
N GLU A 6 -8.37 -19.75 19.43
CA GLU A 6 -7.14 -18.96 19.61
C GLU A 6 -7.23 -17.62 18.86
N TYR A 7 -7.80 -17.62 17.65
CA TYR A 7 -8.00 -16.39 16.88
C TYR A 7 -9.10 -15.48 17.44
N LEU A 8 -10.21 -16.04 17.95
CA LEU A 8 -11.25 -15.25 18.62
C LEU A 8 -10.72 -14.63 19.92
N ASP A 9 -9.89 -15.34 20.67
CA ASP A 9 -9.20 -14.80 21.85
C ASP A 9 -8.20 -13.69 21.48
N GLU A 10 -7.53 -13.79 20.33
CA GLU A 10 -6.70 -12.70 19.80
C GLU A 10 -7.55 -11.50 19.36
N ILE A 11 -8.68 -11.72 18.70
CA ILE A 11 -9.62 -10.65 18.30
C ILE A 11 -10.21 -9.97 19.53
N ASP A 12 -10.59 -10.71 20.57
CA ASP A 12 -11.08 -10.13 21.83
C ASP A 12 -9.98 -9.34 22.55
N LYS A 13 -8.75 -9.86 22.62
CA LYS A 13 -7.60 -9.10 23.15
C LYS A 13 -7.28 -7.86 22.33
N MET A 14 -7.41 -7.94 21.00
CA MET A 14 -7.24 -6.81 20.09
C MET A 14 -8.35 -5.79 20.28
N SER A 15 -9.60 -6.22 20.42
CA SER A 15 -10.78 -5.38 20.69
C SER A 15 -10.69 -4.68 22.05
N GLU A 16 -10.17 -5.36 23.07
CA GLU A 16 -9.94 -4.79 24.40
C GLU A 16 -8.77 -3.79 24.42
N LYS A 17 -7.71 -4.04 23.64
CA LYS A 17 -6.68 -3.03 23.32
C LYS A 17 -7.29 -1.85 22.56
N PHE A 18 -8.18 -2.11 21.61
CA PHE A 18 -8.83 -1.11 20.78
C PHE A 18 -9.75 -0.17 21.58
N SER A 19 -10.51 -0.72 22.52
CA SER A 19 -11.31 0.03 23.49
C SER A 19 -10.45 1.02 24.29
N LYS A 20 -9.25 0.59 24.71
CA LYS A 20 -8.28 1.44 25.41
C LYS A 20 -7.70 2.50 24.47
N ILE A 21 -7.41 2.15 23.22
CA ILE A 21 -6.97 3.06 22.15
C ILE A 21 -8.04 4.11 21.85
N ASP A 22 -9.32 3.76 21.64
CA ASP A 22 -10.43 4.70 21.39
C ASP A 22 -10.63 5.69 22.55
N SER A 23 -10.53 5.21 23.79
CA SER A 23 -10.60 6.07 24.99
C SER A 23 -9.45 7.08 25.06
N LYS A 24 -8.24 6.68 24.63
CA LYS A 24 -7.07 7.57 24.51
C LYS A 24 -7.19 8.52 23.32
N TRP A 25 -7.66 8.04 22.17
CA TRP A 25 -7.87 8.81 20.93
C TRP A 25 -8.87 9.94 21.13
N LYS A 26 -10.00 9.67 21.80
CA LYS A 26 -10.93 10.73 22.22
C LYS A 26 -10.21 11.78 23.06
N SER A 27 -9.40 11.38 24.04
CA SER A 27 -8.66 12.35 24.88
C SER A 27 -7.62 13.17 24.10
N ILE A 28 -6.96 12.57 23.10
CA ILE A 28 -5.85 13.18 22.36
C ILE A 28 -6.34 14.11 21.26
N ILE A 29 -7.35 13.72 20.47
CA ILE A 29 -7.99 14.57 19.45
C ILE A 29 -8.52 15.88 20.06
N TYR A 30 -9.03 15.83 21.29
CA TYR A 30 -9.50 17.02 22.00
C TYR A 30 -8.38 17.84 22.68
N SER A 31 -7.14 17.33 22.77
CA SER A 31 -6.07 17.98 23.55
C SER A 31 -5.00 18.71 22.72
N LYS A 32 -4.84 18.44 21.41
CA LYS A 32 -3.92 19.17 20.49
C LYS A 32 -2.49 19.41 21.06
N LYS A 33 -1.94 18.51 21.89
CA LYS A 33 -0.70 18.81 22.64
C LYS A 33 0.38 17.73 22.78
N ASP A 34 0.21 16.51 22.27
CA ASP A 34 1.23 15.45 22.46
C ASP A 34 1.48 14.70 21.14
N ASP A 35 2.49 15.12 20.38
CA ASP A 35 2.89 14.49 19.11
C ASP A 35 3.51 13.09 19.32
N GLU A 36 4.28 12.86 20.39
CA GLU A 36 4.89 11.54 20.70
C GLU A 36 3.86 10.46 21.07
N LYS A 37 2.74 10.83 21.73
CA LYS A 37 1.64 9.87 21.97
C LYS A 37 0.86 9.55 20.71
N PHE A 38 0.88 10.44 19.73
CA PHE A 38 0.24 10.25 18.44
C PHE A 38 0.98 9.20 17.62
N GLU A 39 2.32 9.28 17.57
CA GLU A 39 3.19 8.35 16.86
C GLU A 39 3.08 6.92 17.40
N SER A 40 3.10 6.74 18.73
CA SER A 40 2.88 5.43 19.39
C SER A 40 1.50 4.83 19.11
N LEU A 41 0.49 5.65 18.84
CA LEU A 41 -0.86 5.20 18.53
C LEU A 41 -1.03 4.88 17.04
N GLU A 42 -0.33 5.58 16.16
CA GLU A 42 -0.26 5.27 14.73
C GLU A 42 0.41 3.91 14.51
N ASP A 43 1.50 3.62 15.21
CA ASP A 43 2.16 2.30 15.19
C ASP A 43 1.23 1.18 15.65
N GLU A 44 0.50 1.38 16.77
CA GLU A 44 -0.46 0.38 17.28
C GLU A 44 -1.64 0.16 16.31
N LEU A 45 -2.08 1.21 15.62
CA LEU A 45 -3.10 1.12 14.58
C LEU A 45 -2.57 0.42 13.33
N GLU A 46 -1.31 0.65 12.98
CA GLU A 46 -0.66 0.01 11.85
C GLU A 46 -0.48 -1.48 12.06
N ASP A 47 0.01 -1.90 13.24
CA ASP A 47 0.09 -3.30 13.64
C ASP A 47 -1.29 -3.99 13.61
N PHE A 48 -2.34 -3.29 14.06
CA PHE A 48 -3.70 -3.78 13.96
C PHE A 48 -4.14 -3.97 12.50
N TYR A 49 -3.85 -3.02 11.61
CA TYR A 49 -4.20 -3.14 10.19
C TYR A 49 -3.57 -4.37 9.55
N PHE A 50 -2.27 -4.56 9.77
CA PHE A 50 -1.56 -5.69 9.20
C PHE A 50 -2.07 -7.01 9.74
N SER A 51 -2.37 -7.08 11.03
CA SER A 51 -2.93 -8.28 11.67
C SER A 51 -4.33 -8.60 11.13
N ALA A 52 -5.19 -7.59 11.00
CA ALA A 52 -6.55 -7.71 10.45
C ALA A 52 -6.56 -8.14 8.98
N VAL A 53 -5.72 -7.51 8.15
CA VAL A 53 -5.59 -7.85 6.73
C VAL A 53 -5.07 -9.29 6.59
N LYS A 54 -4.02 -9.64 7.32
CA LYS A 54 -3.46 -10.99 7.33
C LYS A 54 -4.50 -12.04 7.73
N PHE A 55 -5.30 -11.76 8.76
CA PHE A 55 -6.40 -12.62 9.18
C PHE A 55 -7.39 -12.86 8.05
N VAL A 56 -7.95 -11.81 7.44
CA VAL A 56 -8.94 -11.92 6.35
C VAL A 56 -8.40 -12.78 5.20
N ILE A 57 -7.10 -12.71 4.92
CA ILE A 57 -6.46 -13.49 3.87
C ILE A 57 -6.26 -14.96 4.29
N GLU A 58 -5.76 -15.20 5.50
CA GLU A 58 -5.50 -16.55 6.01
C GLU A 58 -6.79 -17.36 6.24
N THR A 59 -7.88 -16.70 6.64
CA THR A 59 -9.17 -17.35 6.88
C THR A 59 -10.08 -17.34 5.66
N ASN A 60 -9.70 -16.62 4.59
CA ASN A 60 -10.54 -16.35 3.43
C ASN A 60 -11.93 -15.80 3.84
N GLU A 61 -11.94 -14.98 4.87
CA GLU A 61 -13.17 -14.41 5.43
C GLU A 61 -13.73 -13.33 4.51
N ASP A 62 -15.05 -13.15 4.57
CA ASP A 62 -15.71 -12.08 3.85
C ASP A 62 -15.26 -10.74 4.45
N PHE A 63 -14.49 -9.99 3.65
CA PHE A 63 -13.95 -8.71 4.05
C PHE A 63 -15.06 -7.71 4.38
N ASP A 64 -16.19 -7.75 3.68
CA ASP A 64 -17.28 -6.83 3.94
C ASP A 64 -17.92 -7.11 5.31
N LYS A 65 -18.05 -8.40 5.68
CA LYS A 65 -18.53 -8.82 6.99
C LYS A 65 -17.54 -8.47 8.11
N PHE A 66 -16.26 -8.76 7.92
CA PHE A 66 -15.20 -8.38 8.86
C PHE A 66 -15.17 -6.84 9.08
N ASN A 67 -15.40 -6.06 8.02
CA ASN A 67 -15.48 -4.60 8.15
C ASN A 67 -16.73 -4.10 8.84
N GLU A 68 -17.89 -4.74 8.68
CA GLU A 68 -19.09 -4.37 9.43
C GLU A 68 -18.80 -4.48 10.94
N ASP A 69 -18.18 -5.57 11.36
CA ASP A 69 -17.79 -5.81 12.75
C ASP A 69 -16.78 -4.76 13.26
N VAL A 70 -15.78 -4.41 12.44
CA VAL A 70 -14.80 -3.35 12.77
C VAL A 70 -15.43 -1.95 12.79
N SER A 71 -16.42 -1.69 11.92
CA SER A 71 -17.12 -0.38 11.82
C SER A 71 -17.92 -0.05 13.07
N LEU A 72 -18.48 -1.07 13.72
CA LEU A 72 -19.25 -0.97 14.95
C LEU A 72 -18.37 -0.56 16.15
N ILE A 73 -17.06 -0.85 16.06
CA ILE A 73 -16.08 -0.56 17.10
C ILE A 73 -15.47 0.85 16.93
N LEU A 74 -15.20 1.26 15.68
CA LEU A 74 -14.39 2.44 15.35
C LEU A 74 -15.15 3.74 15.08
N GLY A 75 -16.45 3.66 14.77
CA GLY A 75 -17.27 4.80 14.38
C GLY A 75 -17.08 5.24 12.91
N LYS A 76 -18.18 5.70 12.29
CA LYS A 76 -18.32 5.84 10.82
C LYS A 76 -17.28 6.71 10.08
N LYS A 77 -16.70 7.76 10.69
CA LYS A 77 -15.79 8.68 9.97
C LYS A 77 -14.34 8.19 9.91
N ALA A 78 -13.79 7.71 11.03
CA ALA A 78 -12.49 7.04 11.05
C ALA A 78 -12.54 5.79 10.15
N PHE A 79 -13.68 5.10 10.15
CA PHE A 79 -13.94 3.92 9.34
C PHE A 79 -13.79 4.11 7.82
N VAL A 80 -14.25 5.21 7.21
CA VAL A 80 -14.21 5.34 5.74
C VAL A 80 -12.79 5.45 5.17
N GLY A 81 -11.89 6.16 5.85
CA GLY A 81 -10.49 6.24 5.44
C GLY A 81 -9.77 4.91 5.65
N LEU A 82 -10.08 4.26 6.78
CA LEU A 82 -9.53 2.99 7.22
C LEU A 82 -9.91 1.82 6.32
N TYR A 83 -11.19 1.74 5.95
CA TYR A 83 -11.74 0.78 5.00
C TYR A 83 -11.02 0.82 3.65
N LYS A 84 -10.77 2.02 3.10
CA LYS A 84 -10.05 2.18 1.84
C LYS A 84 -8.60 1.72 1.93
N LYS A 85 -7.90 2.00 3.04
CA LYS A 85 -6.51 1.57 3.27
C LYS A 85 -6.46 0.03 3.35
N MET A 86 -7.37 -0.60 4.10
CA MET A 86 -7.44 -2.06 4.24
C MET A 86 -7.82 -2.77 2.94
N GLN A 87 -8.79 -2.27 2.17
CA GLN A 87 -9.09 -2.78 0.83
C GLN A 87 -7.87 -2.77 -0.07
N SER A 88 -7.13 -1.66 -0.05
CA SER A 88 -5.92 -1.50 -0.86
C SER A 88 -4.85 -2.51 -0.44
N MET A 89 -4.62 -2.69 0.87
CA MET A 89 -3.66 -3.66 1.39
C MET A 89 -4.05 -5.11 1.06
N ILE A 90 -5.32 -5.48 1.17
CA ILE A 90 -5.80 -6.81 0.76
C ILE A 90 -5.57 -7.04 -0.74
N ARG A 91 -5.86 -6.02 -1.56
CA ARG A 91 -5.61 -6.11 -3.01
C ARG A 91 -4.12 -6.30 -3.31
N ILE A 92 -3.25 -5.53 -2.64
CA ILE A 92 -1.79 -5.68 -2.74
C ILE A 92 -1.40 -7.10 -2.37
N PHE A 93 -1.79 -7.57 -1.19
CA PHE A 93 -1.41 -8.89 -0.70
C PHE A 93 -1.90 -10.01 -1.61
N ARG A 94 -3.18 -10.03 -2.01
CA ARG A 94 -3.71 -11.06 -2.92
C ARG A 94 -2.96 -11.10 -4.24
N THR A 95 -2.65 -9.93 -4.79
CA THR A 95 -1.89 -9.81 -6.04
C THR A 95 -0.46 -10.36 -5.88
N MET A 96 0.19 -10.06 -4.75
CA MET A 96 1.57 -10.45 -4.50
C MET A 96 1.71 -11.91 -4.02
N GLN A 97 0.67 -12.47 -3.39
CA GLN A 97 0.61 -13.89 -3.03
C GLN A 97 0.51 -14.78 -4.28
N ASP A 98 -0.14 -14.31 -5.34
CA ASP A 98 -0.12 -15.01 -6.62
C ASP A 98 1.29 -14.96 -7.25
N LEU A 99 2.01 -13.86 -7.07
CA LEU A 99 3.41 -13.72 -7.51
C LEU A 99 4.35 -14.65 -6.72
N SER A 100 4.17 -14.81 -5.40
CA SER A 100 5.04 -15.66 -4.57
C SER A 100 5.02 -17.14 -4.97
N LYS A 101 3.95 -17.58 -5.66
CA LYS A 101 3.79 -18.93 -6.20
C LYS A 101 4.45 -19.11 -7.57
N LYS A 102 5.05 -18.06 -8.14
CA LYS A 102 5.70 -18.11 -9.46
C LYS A 102 7.14 -18.57 -9.34
N SER A 103 7.69 -19.02 -10.48
CA SER A 103 9.00 -19.68 -10.57
C SER A 103 10.16 -18.77 -10.21
N ASP A 104 10.07 -17.47 -10.51
CA ASP A 104 11.10 -16.49 -10.17
C ASP A 104 10.50 -15.09 -9.88
N PRO A 105 9.98 -14.87 -8.65
CA PRO A 105 9.42 -13.59 -8.25
C PRO A 105 10.47 -12.47 -8.19
N ALA A 106 11.72 -12.81 -7.86
CA ALA A 106 12.81 -11.85 -7.77
C ALA A 106 13.15 -11.29 -9.16
N MET A 107 13.31 -12.16 -10.17
CA MET A 107 13.53 -11.72 -11.56
C MET A 107 12.37 -10.87 -12.07
N PHE A 108 11.13 -11.26 -11.79
CA PHE A 108 9.98 -10.43 -12.16
C PHE A 108 10.04 -9.03 -11.53
N ILE A 109 10.41 -8.90 -10.25
CA ILE A 109 10.58 -7.59 -9.61
C ILE A 109 11.63 -6.75 -10.34
N MET A 110 12.77 -7.35 -10.72
CA MET A 110 13.82 -6.63 -11.45
C MET A 110 13.31 -6.12 -12.81
N GLU A 111 12.64 -7.00 -13.56
CA GLU A 111 12.13 -6.69 -14.89
C GLU A 111 10.98 -5.67 -14.84
N CYS A 112 10.11 -5.77 -13.84
CA CYS A 112 9.09 -4.76 -13.55
C CYS A 112 9.74 -3.39 -13.30
N PHE A 113 10.85 -3.34 -12.56
CA PHE A 113 11.59 -2.10 -12.35
C PHE A 113 12.13 -1.54 -13.66
N ASN A 114 12.82 -2.37 -14.44
CA ASN A 114 13.52 -1.93 -15.65
C ASN A 114 12.55 -1.55 -16.78
N LYS A 115 11.55 -2.39 -17.05
CA LYS A 115 10.66 -2.24 -18.21
C LYS A 115 9.45 -1.38 -17.88
N ALA A 116 8.73 -1.67 -16.80
CA ALA A 116 7.50 -0.94 -16.49
C ALA A 116 7.75 0.39 -15.77
N ILE A 117 8.59 0.41 -14.73
CA ILE A 117 8.74 1.61 -13.88
C ILE A 117 9.70 2.61 -14.51
N LEU A 118 10.89 2.16 -14.92
CA LEU A 118 11.91 3.05 -15.47
C LEU A 118 11.64 3.40 -16.94
N ARG A 119 11.34 2.41 -17.78
CA ARG A 119 11.15 2.63 -19.22
C ARG A 119 9.71 2.91 -19.64
N ARG A 120 8.72 2.61 -18.78
CA ARG A 120 7.28 2.69 -19.11
C ARG A 120 6.93 1.94 -20.39
N ASP A 121 7.50 0.76 -20.56
CA ASP A 121 7.24 -0.13 -21.69
C ASP A 121 5.75 -0.57 -21.69
N PRO A 122 4.94 -0.11 -22.66
CA PRO A 122 3.51 -0.37 -22.67
C PRO A 122 3.16 -1.81 -23.04
N ASP A 123 4.08 -2.54 -23.69
CA ASP A 123 3.83 -3.89 -24.17
C ASP A 123 4.40 -4.97 -23.22
N PHE A 124 5.15 -4.59 -22.18
CA PHE A 124 5.75 -5.54 -21.25
C PHE A 124 4.77 -6.56 -20.67
N SER A 125 3.59 -6.11 -20.20
CA SER A 125 2.58 -7.03 -19.66
C SER A 125 1.94 -7.91 -20.74
N LYS A 126 1.81 -7.38 -21.95
CA LYS A 126 1.15 -8.05 -23.07
C LYS A 126 2.02 -9.15 -23.66
N ASP A 127 3.32 -8.89 -23.77
CA ASP A 127 4.25 -9.77 -24.47
C ASP A 127 4.90 -10.81 -23.56
N GLU A 128 5.04 -10.53 -22.24
CA GLU A 128 5.86 -11.36 -21.37
C GLU A 128 5.13 -12.06 -20.20
N TRP A 129 3.81 -11.91 -20.05
CA TRP A 129 3.08 -12.47 -18.90
C TRP A 129 3.26 -13.99 -18.70
N GLN A 130 3.36 -14.75 -19.79
CA GLN A 130 3.63 -16.19 -19.73
C GLN A 130 5.04 -16.50 -19.22
N ASN A 131 6.03 -15.66 -19.53
CA ASN A 131 7.44 -15.88 -19.17
C ASN A 131 7.66 -15.83 -17.66
N TYR A 132 6.83 -15.06 -16.95
CA TYR A 132 6.85 -14.97 -15.48
C TYR A 132 5.75 -15.83 -14.82
N GLY A 133 5.11 -16.71 -15.59
CA GLY A 133 4.16 -17.69 -15.09
C GLY A 133 2.79 -17.13 -14.67
N PHE A 134 2.41 -15.93 -15.11
CA PHE A 134 1.06 -15.42 -14.87
C PHE A 134 0.02 -16.17 -15.71
N ASP A 135 -1.21 -16.24 -15.23
CA ASP A 135 -2.31 -16.93 -15.94
C ASP A 135 -2.93 -16.03 -17.02
N SER A 136 -2.72 -14.72 -16.92
CA SER A 136 -3.18 -13.73 -17.89
C SER A 136 -2.38 -12.43 -17.81
N GLU A 137 -2.43 -11.66 -18.90
CA GLU A 137 -1.91 -10.29 -18.98
C GLU A 137 -2.45 -9.41 -17.84
N GLN A 138 -3.75 -9.50 -17.52
CA GLN A 138 -4.38 -8.67 -16.50
C GLN A 138 -3.79 -8.94 -15.10
N LYS A 139 -3.45 -10.20 -14.79
CA LYS A 139 -2.81 -10.54 -13.51
C LYS A 139 -1.40 -9.96 -13.42
N MET A 140 -0.61 -10.03 -14.51
CA MET A 140 0.71 -9.41 -14.55
C MET A 140 0.61 -7.89 -14.45
N SER A 141 -0.31 -7.28 -15.18
CA SER A 141 -0.56 -5.83 -15.16
C SER A 141 -0.97 -5.35 -13.75
N ALA A 142 -1.78 -6.12 -13.03
CA ALA A 142 -2.12 -5.85 -11.64
C ALA A 142 -0.89 -5.90 -10.71
N ALA A 143 -0.02 -6.90 -10.88
CA ALA A 143 1.23 -7.01 -10.11
C ALA A 143 2.19 -5.85 -10.40
N ILE A 144 2.36 -5.49 -11.67
CA ILE A 144 3.15 -4.31 -12.09
C ILE A 144 2.59 -3.04 -11.44
N SER A 145 1.28 -2.85 -11.47
CA SER A 145 0.62 -1.68 -10.90
C SER A 145 0.81 -1.59 -9.38
N VAL A 146 0.74 -2.72 -8.68
CA VAL A 146 1.01 -2.81 -7.24
C VAL A 146 2.46 -2.44 -6.93
N ILE A 147 3.43 -3.06 -7.62
CA ILE A 147 4.86 -2.76 -7.40
C ILE A 147 5.16 -1.29 -7.71
N SER A 148 4.61 -0.76 -8.80
CA SER A 148 4.77 0.65 -9.19
C SER A 148 4.22 1.61 -8.14
N ALA A 149 3.05 1.31 -7.57
CA ALA A 149 2.46 2.13 -6.50
C ALA A 149 3.33 2.13 -5.24
N ILE A 150 3.89 0.97 -4.87
CA ILE A 150 4.80 0.85 -3.72
C ILE A 150 6.08 1.66 -3.98
N VAL A 151 6.69 1.53 -5.16
CA VAL A 151 7.89 2.29 -5.54
C VAL A 151 7.64 3.79 -5.52
N TRP A 152 6.52 4.25 -6.06
CA TRP A 152 6.14 5.65 -6.05
C TRP A 152 6.01 6.18 -4.61
N ASN A 153 5.30 5.45 -3.75
CA ASN A 153 5.15 5.81 -2.34
C ASN A 153 6.50 5.87 -1.61
N HIS A 154 7.34 4.84 -1.76
CA HIS A 154 8.65 4.79 -1.11
C HIS A 154 9.59 5.88 -1.60
N THR A 155 9.50 6.26 -2.88
CA THR A 155 10.27 7.37 -3.44
C THR A 155 9.78 8.71 -2.88
N HIS A 156 8.46 8.91 -2.82
CA HIS A 156 7.84 10.12 -2.26
C HIS A 156 8.19 10.33 -0.79
N MET A 157 8.16 9.26 0.01
CA MET A 157 8.50 9.28 1.43
C MET A 157 10.01 9.27 1.72
N GLU A 158 10.84 9.29 0.66
CA GLU A 158 12.31 9.26 0.75
C GLU A 158 12.85 8.11 1.61
N TYR A 159 12.25 6.92 1.50
CA TYR A 159 12.66 5.78 2.30
C TYR A 159 14.10 5.38 1.99
N CYS A 160 14.87 5.09 3.04
CA CYS A 160 16.17 4.45 2.87
C CYS A 160 15.99 2.96 2.53
N LYS A 161 17.02 2.33 1.95
CA LYS A 161 17.05 0.90 1.60
C LYS A 161 16.49 -0.03 2.68
N LYS A 162 16.87 0.21 3.94
CA LYS A 162 16.43 -0.62 5.08
C LYS A 162 14.92 -0.50 5.31
N THR A 163 14.40 0.72 5.31
CA THR A 163 12.96 0.98 5.49
C THR A 163 12.16 0.43 4.31
N ALA A 164 12.60 0.70 3.08
CA ALA A 164 11.96 0.18 1.87
C ALA A 164 11.89 -1.36 1.86
N LYS A 165 12.96 -2.06 2.29
CA LYS A 165 12.94 -3.53 2.44
C LYS A 165 11.88 -3.99 3.45
N LYS A 166 11.86 -3.37 4.63
CA LYS A 166 10.94 -3.72 5.72
C LYS A 166 9.49 -3.54 5.26
N GLU A 167 9.20 -2.39 4.68
CA GLU A 167 7.86 -2.04 4.22
C GLU A 167 7.37 -2.92 3.08
N PHE A 168 8.23 -3.15 2.07
CA PHE A 168 7.90 -4.03 0.95
C PHE A 168 7.60 -5.45 1.42
N LYS A 169 8.39 -5.98 2.36
CA LYS A 169 8.14 -7.30 2.95
C LYS A 169 6.79 -7.36 3.66
N MET A 170 6.48 -6.34 4.45
CA MET A 170 5.23 -6.27 5.20
C MET A 170 4.01 -6.18 4.28
N LEU A 171 4.09 -5.40 3.20
CA LEU A 171 2.99 -5.21 2.26
C LEU A 171 2.77 -6.43 1.34
N THR A 172 3.83 -7.12 0.97
CA THR A 172 3.79 -8.14 -0.12
C THR A 172 3.87 -9.57 0.38
N ASP A 173 4.32 -9.79 1.62
CA ASP A 173 4.61 -11.11 2.23
C ASP A 173 5.51 -12.00 1.35
N LEU A 174 6.32 -11.36 0.49
CA LEU A 174 7.35 -12.06 -0.27
C LEU A 174 8.51 -12.45 0.62
N ASP A 175 9.25 -13.46 0.19
CA ASP A 175 10.42 -13.92 0.93
C ASP A 175 11.51 -12.83 1.04
N ASP A 176 12.41 -13.02 1.99
CA ASP A 176 13.44 -12.03 2.30
C ASP A 176 14.41 -11.78 1.13
N SER A 177 14.57 -12.76 0.23
CA SER A 177 15.44 -12.67 -0.93
C SER A 177 14.85 -11.76 -2.00
N CYS A 178 13.56 -11.88 -2.29
CA CYS A 178 12.81 -10.99 -3.17
C CYS A 178 12.81 -9.56 -2.63
N CYS A 179 12.58 -9.41 -1.32
CA CYS A 179 12.59 -8.11 -0.66
C CYS A 179 13.99 -7.45 -0.68
N ALA A 180 15.05 -8.25 -0.59
CA ALA A 180 16.43 -7.76 -0.71
C ALA A 180 16.74 -7.27 -2.14
N VAL A 181 16.30 -8.02 -3.16
CA VAL A 181 16.43 -7.62 -4.58
C VAL A 181 15.68 -6.31 -4.84
N TYR A 182 14.44 -6.21 -4.37
CA TYR A 182 13.65 -4.98 -4.44
C TYR A 182 14.41 -3.79 -3.84
N ALA A 183 14.89 -3.92 -2.61
CA ALA A 183 15.53 -2.83 -1.89
C ALA A 183 16.85 -2.38 -2.54
N GLU A 184 17.61 -3.32 -3.09
CA GLU A 184 18.85 -3.03 -3.83
C GLU A 184 18.58 -2.22 -5.11
N ILE A 185 17.58 -2.63 -5.89
CA ILE A 185 17.23 -1.94 -7.14
C ILE A 185 16.61 -0.57 -6.85
N PHE A 186 15.74 -0.49 -5.83
CA PHE A 186 15.17 0.77 -5.38
C PHE A 186 16.24 1.77 -4.97
N ASP A 187 17.18 1.38 -4.11
CA ASP A 187 18.27 2.24 -3.63
C ASP A 187 19.16 2.70 -4.79
N ARG A 188 19.51 1.78 -5.71
CA ARG A 188 20.31 2.08 -6.91
C ARG A 188 19.68 3.13 -7.81
N HIS A 189 18.36 3.08 -7.98
CA HIS A 189 17.62 3.92 -8.91
C HIS A 189 16.86 5.08 -8.24
N PHE A 190 17.02 5.27 -6.93
CA PHE A 190 16.24 6.25 -6.16
C PHE A 190 16.28 7.66 -6.75
N ASN A 191 17.47 8.14 -7.12
CA ASN A 191 17.62 9.48 -7.71
C ASN A 191 16.93 9.59 -9.08
N GLU A 192 17.00 8.55 -9.90
CA GLU A 192 16.33 8.53 -11.20
C GLU A 192 14.80 8.55 -11.04
N LEU A 193 14.29 7.77 -10.08
CA LEU A 193 12.86 7.75 -9.73
C LEU A 193 12.40 9.11 -9.23
N ARG A 194 13.13 9.70 -8.28
CA ARG A 194 12.84 11.02 -7.73
C ARG A 194 12.79 12.09 -8.82
N MET A 195 13.73 12.07 -9.77
CA MET A 195 13.71 13.00 -10.89
C MET A 195 12.48 12.81 -11.79
N LYS A 196 12.09 11.56 -12.08
CA LYS A 196 10.87 11.28 -12.85
C LYS A 196 9.60 11.74 -12.13
N MET A 197 9.55 11.62 -10.81
CA MET A 197 8.44 12.15 -10.01
C MET A 197 8.34 13.66 -10.16
N LEU A 198 9.46 14.37 -9.95
CA LEU A 198 9.50 15.83 -10.06
C LEU A 198 9.10 16.32 -11.46
N MET A 199 9.47 15.59 -12.52
CA MET A 199 9.05 15.92 -13.89
C MET A 199 7.53 15.75 -14.06
N ASN A 200 6.94 14.66 -13.56
CA ASN A 200 5.49 14.46 -13.61
C ASN A 200 4.76 15.57 -12.82
N ASP A 201 5.24 15.92 -11.62
CA ASP A 201 4.64 16.97 -10.79
C ASP A 201 4.71 18.34 -11.50
N GLN A 202 5.82 18.63 -12.19
CA GLN A 202 5.96 19.85 -13.00
C GLN A 202 4.94 19.88 -14.16
N GLU A 203 4.76 18.78 -14.88
CA GLU A 203 3.77 18.70 -15.96
C GLU A 203 2.34 18.92 -15.45
N GLU A 204 2.00 18.35 -14.29
CA GLU A 204 0.69 18.55 -13.65
C GLU A 204 0.48 20.02 -13.25
N ILE A 205 1.48 20.63 -12.61
CA ILE A 205 1.43 22.05 -12.23
C ILE A 205 1.24 22.93 -13.47
N LEU A 206 1.98 22.68 -14.55
CA LEU A 206 1.86 23.44 -15.79
C LEU A 206 0.46 23.29 -16.41
N SER A 207 -0.10 22.10 -16.40
CA SER A 207 -1.47 21.85 -16.86
C SER A 207 -2.49 22.63 -16.01
N ASN A 208 -2.34 22.62 -14.68
CA ASN A 208 -3.23 23.34 -13.77
C ASN A 208 -3.14 24.86 -13.95
N ILE A 209 -1.93 25.40 -14.19
CA ILE A 209 -1.72 26.81 -14.53
C ILE A 209 -2.44 27.15 -15.82
N GLN A 210 -2.35 26.31 -16.86
CA GLN A 210 -3.03 26.56 -18.13
C GLN A 210 -4.55 26.62 -17.98
N ILE A 211 -5.13 25.72 -17.17
CA ILE A 211 -6.57 25.73 -16.87
C ILE A 211 -6.95 27.05 -16.19
N LEU A 212 -6.19 27.48 -15.17
CA LEU A 212 -6.43 28.73 -14.47
C LEU A 212 -6.33 29.96 -15.39
N VAL A 213 -5.32 30.00 -16.27
CA VAL A 213 -5.19 31.07 -17.27
C VAL A 213 -6.40 31.12 -18.20
N ASN A 214 -6.89 29.96 -18.67
CA ASN A 214 -8.06 29.89 -19.53
C ASN A 214 -9.33 30.41 -18.81
N VAL A 215 -9.52 30.04 -17.54
CA VAL A 215 -10.65 30.55 -16.73
C VAL A 215 -10.57 32.07 -16.58
N LEU A 216 -9.41 32.60 -16.18
CA LEU A 216 -9.21 34.04 -15.98
C LEU A 216 -9.33 34.87 -17.27
N THR A 217 -9.01 34.28 -18.41
CA THR A 217 -9.13 34.96 -19.71
C THR A 217 -10.57 34.98 -20.20
N ASN A 218 -11.31 33.88 -20.04
CA ASN A 218 -12.72 33.79 -20.40
C ASN A 218 -13.62 34.66 -19.51
N GLU A 219 -13.28 34.83 -18.22
CA GLU A 219 -13.99 35.74 -17.31
C GLU A 219 -13.76 37.22 -17.61
N ARG A 220 -12.72 37.58 -18.39
CA ARG A 220 -12.46 38.96 -18.83
C ARG A 220 -13.18 39.34 -20.12
N GLU A 221 -13.66 38.36 -20.88
CA GLU A 221 -14.39 38.57 -22.14
C GLU A 221 -15.91 38.60 -21.98
N GLN A 222 -16.43 38.37 -20.76
CA GLN A 222 -17.83 38.52 -20.35
C GLN A 222 -18.07 39.84 -19.61
#